data_AF-A0AAD4MFM9-F1
#
_entry.id   AF-A0AAD4MFM9-F1
#
_cell.length_a   1.000
_cell.length_b   1.000
_cell.length_c   1.000
_cell.angle_alpha   90.00
_cell.angle_beta   90.00
_cell.angle_gamma   90.00
#
_symmetry.space_group_name_H-M   'P 1'
#
loop_
_entity.id
_entity.type
_entity.pdbx_description
1 polymer ?
#
loop_
_entity_poly.entity_id
_entity_poly.type
_entity_poly.pdbx_seq_one_letter_code
_entity_poly.pdbx_strand_id
1 'polypeptide(L)'
;MEYKSHHGATSFLLLFTFTIVFALFFSGVFTLKVPTTQGATKSDRQKIKIDDNISWEDYKKIYGKKYSPDDDKEHKKAFEKIKAIVKAHNANPDKKFTMAINAMADRTKQEKMAHALREKRQRKSKNQALKRERSNTNKFTMATNAKPDRPDKAKTALVERKKRQRNSGNQALKSKRQKTRTKRAPTTYPTEYPTNFDWTDSLYI
;
A
#
# COMPACT_ATOMS: atom_id res chain seq x y z
N MET A 1 47.81 -64.09 18.17
CA MET A 1 47.52 -63.31 16.94
C MET A 1 47.57 -61.84 17.32
N GLU A 2 48.63 -61.18 16.90
CA GLU A 2 49.04 -59.85 17.37
C GLU A 2 48.73 -58.83 16.26
N TYR A 3 47.73 -57.97 16.47
CA TYR A 3 47.37 -56.93 15.51
C TYR A 3 48.16 -55.65 15.82
N LYS A 4 49.16 -55.37 15.00
CA LYS A 4 49.90 -54.10 15.01
C LYS A 4 49.00 -52.98 14.51
N SER A 5 48.73 -52.02 15.39
CA SER A 5 48.05 -50.77 15.11
C SER A 5 49.00 -49.80 14.40
N HIS A 6 48.71 -49.48 13.14
CA HIS A 6 49.31 -48.35 12.43
C HIS A 6 48.27 -47.24 12.29
N HIS A 7 48.17 -46.41 13.33
CA HIS A 7 47.65 -45.05 13.20
C HIS A 7 48.83 -44.10 13.05
N GLY A 8 48.95 -43.47 11.89
CA GLY A 8 49.97 -42.46 11.67
C GLY A 8 49.81 -41.71 10.36
N ALA A 9 49.44 -40.44 10.49
CA ALA A 9 49.88 -39.36 9.60
C ALA A 9 49.11 -39.05 8.30
N THR A 10 47.80 -39.28 8.19
CA THR A 10 47.02 -38.77 7.03
C THR A 10 45.92 -37.75 7.35
N SER A 11 45.62 -37.46 8.62
CA SER A 11 44.47 -36.59 8.97
C SER A 11 44.81 -35.11 9.19
N PHE A 12 46.07 -34.69 9.13
CA PHE A 12 46.46 -33.29 9.42
C PHE A 12 46.58 -32.37 8.20
N LEU A 13 46.57 -32.91 6.97
CA LEU A 13 46.74 -32.10 5.75
C LEU A 13 45.44 -31.60 5.12
N LEU A 14 44.27 -32.11 5.52
CA LEU A 14 42.97 -31.69 4.99
C LEU A 14 42.32 -30.50 5.71
N LEU A 15 42.81 -30.15 6.91
CA LEU A 15 42.27 -29.01 7.68
C LEU A 15 42.93 -27.66 7.32
N PHE A 16 44.07 -27.67 6.64
CA PHE A 16 44.81 -26.43 6.32
C PHE A 16 44.40 -25.77 5.00
N THR A 17 43.73 -26.49 4.09
CA THR A 17 43.26 -25.92 2.82
C THR A 17 41.88 -25.26 2.95
N PHE A 18 41.07 -25.64 3.94
CA PHE A 18 39.74 -25.06 4.15
C PHE A 18 39.77 -23.65 4.76
N THR A 19 40.80 -23.29 5.52
CA THR A 19 40.93 -21.95 6.14
C THR A 19 41.39 -20.88 5.15
N ILE A 20 42.23 -21.23 4.17
CA ILE A 20 42.76 -20.25 3.20
C ILE A 20 41.68 -19.82 2.19
N VAL A 21 40.74 -20.71 1.83
CA VAL A 21 39.61 -20.34 0.95
C VAL A 21 38.58 -19.47 1.68
N PHE A 22 38.43 -19.62 3.00
CA PHE A 22 37.47 -18.82 3.77
C PHE A 22 37.93 -17.36 3.99
N ALA A 23 39.25 -17.12 4.06
CA ALA A 23 39.80 -15.78 4.27
C ALA A 23 39.70 -14.84 3.06
N LEU A 24 39.59 -15.38 1.84
CA LEU A 24 39.41 -14.59 0.61
C LEU A 24 37.95 -14.23 0.32
N PHE A 25 36.98 -14.76 1.08
CA PHE A 25 35.56 -14.45 0.91
C PHE A 25 35.07 -13.26 1.75
N PHE A 26 35.85 -12.79 2.73
CA PHE A 26 35.41 -11.75 3.70
C PHE A 26 35.98 -10.34 3.47
N SER A 27 36.90 -10.13 2.52
CA SER A 27 37.43 -8.78 2.22
C SER A 27 36.64 -8.01 1.17
N GLY A 28 35.60 -8.63 0.59
CA GLY A 28 34.62 -7.94 -0.24
C GLY A 28 33.62 -7.18 0.62
N VAL A 29 33.98 -5.99 1.09
CA VAL A 29 33.00 -4.97 1.50
C VAL A 29 32.24 -4.55 0.24
N PHE A 30 31.32 -5.42 -0.19
CA PHE A 30 30.28 -5.09 -1.13
C PHE A 30 29.42 -4.05 -0.40
N THR A 31 29.70 -2.78 -0.67
CA THR A 31 28.74 -1.71 -0.51
C THR A 31 27.61 -2.01 -1.50
N LEU A 32 26.76 -2.98 -1.13
CA LEU A 32 25.45 -3.19 -1.70
C LEU A 32 24.73 -1.87 -1.48
N LYS A 33 24.83 -1.02 -2.49
CA LYS A 33 23.95 0.12 -2.70
C LYS A 33 22.58 -0.52 -2.86
N VAL A 34 21.92 -0.77 -1.73
CA VAL A 34 20.54 -1.23 -1.65
C VAL A 34 19.82 -0.26 -2.56
N PRO A 35 19.28 -0.70 -3.71
CA PRO A 35 18.46 0.16 -4.52
C PRO A 35 17.32 0.53 -3.58
N THR A 36 17.40 1.75 -3.06
CA THR A 36 16.30 2.37 -2.34
C THR A 36 15.16 2.23 -3.31
N THR A 37 14.22 1.35 -2.97
CA THR A 37 13.01 1.09 -3.75
C THR A 37 12.35 2.44 -3.90
N GLN A 38 12.68 3.12 -4.99
CA GLN A 38 12.22 4.46 -5.27
C GLN A 38 10.71 4.35 -5.18
N GLY A 39 10.15 5.16 -4.28
CA GLY A 39 8.73 5.14 -3.99
C GLY A 39 7.97 5.31 -5.29
N ALA A 40 7.52 4.18 -5.84
CA ALA A 40 6.68 4.15 -7.02
C ALA A 40 5.47 5.01 -6.68
N THR A 41 5.40 6.16 -7.34
CA THR A 41 4.26 7.07 -7.30
C THR A 41 3.02 6.22 -7.58
N LYS A 42 1.97 6.40 -6.78
CA LYS A 42 0.73 5.60 -6.90
C LYS A 42 0.08 5.68 -8.29
N SER A 43 0.50 6.62 -9.15
CA SER A 43 0.03 6.75 -10.54
C SER A 43 0.66 5.74 -11.50
N ASP A 44 1.90 5.31 -11.28
CA ASP A 44 2.65 4.54 -12.28
C ASP A 44 2.47 3.02 -12.11
N ARG A 45 1.96 2.57 -10.96
CA ARG A 45 1.60 1.15 -10.71
C ARG A 45 0.43 0.63 -11.57
N GLN A 46 -0.30 1.48 -12.30
CA GLN A 46 -1.55 1.08 -12.97
C GLN A 46 -1.42 0.70 -14.46
N LYS A 47 -0.22 0.65 -15.04
CA LYS A 47 -0.05 0.31 -16.47
C LYS A 47 0.98 -0.76 -16.78
N ILE A 48 1.34 -1.63 -15.84
CA ILE A 48 2.11 -2.83 -16.17
C ILE A 48 1.12 -3.89 -16.67
N LYS A 49 0.99 -4.03 -18.00
CA LYS A 49 0.32 -5.18 -18.60
C LYS A 49 1.22 -6.38 -18.40
N ILE A 50 0.85 -7.23 -17.45
CA ILE A 50 1.57 -8.45 -17.16
C ILE A 50 1.05 -9.55 -18.09
N ASP A 51 1.98 -10.31 -18.68
CA ASP A 51 1.67 -11.47 -19.51
C ASP A 51 0.86 -12.52 -18.71
N ASP A 52 -0.12 -13.12 -19.38
CA ASP A 52 -0.94 -14.21 -18.85
C ASP A 52 -0.09 -15.44 -18.48
N ASN A 53 1.17 -15.52 -18.89
CA ASN A 53 2.10 -16.59 -18.54
C ASN A 53 2.94 -16.33 -17.27
N ILE A 54 2.72 -15.24 -16.54
CA ILE A 54 3.53 -14.93 -15.35
C ILE A 54 3.51 -16.04 -14.27
N SER A 55 4.65 -16.29 -13.64
CA SER A 55 4.78 -17.21 -12.50
C SER A 55 4.22 -16.60 -11.20
N TRP A 56 3.84 -17.43 -10.22
CA TRP A 56 3.37 -16.94 -8.91
C TRP A 56 4.44 -16.11 -8.18
N GLU A 57 5.71 -16.52 -8.28
CA GLU A 57 6.82 -15.83 -7.62
C GLU A 57 7.10 -14.46 -8.25
N ASP A 58 7.04 -14.35 -9.58
CA ASP A 58 7.22 -13.07 -10.26
C ASP A 58 6.04 -12.14 -10.01
N TYR A 59 4.83 -12.68 -9.95
CA TYR A 59 3.65 -11.92 -9.54
C TYR A 59 3.83 -11.29 -8.15
N LYS A 60 4.29 -12.09 -7.17
CA LYS A 60 4.57 -11.59 -5.82
C LYS A 60 5.64 -10.50 -5.83
N LYS A 61 6.72 -10.67 -6.59
CA LYS A 61 7.79 -9.65 -6.73
C LYS A 61 7.27 -8.35 -7.33
N ILE A 62 6.54 -8.40 -8.45
CA ILE A 62 6.03 -7.21 -9.15
C ILE A 62 5.10 -6.39 -8.25
N TYR A 63 4.22 -7.05 -7.49
CA TYR A 63 3.27 -6.38 -6.62
C TYR A 63 3.76 -6.18 -5.19
N GLY A 64 4.99 -6.59 -4.87
CA GLY A 64 5.58 -6.50 -3.54
C GLY A 64 4.77 -7.27 -2.48
N LYS A 65 4.19 -8.42 -2.85
CA LYS A 65 3.39 -9.26 -1.96
C LYS A 65 4.29 -10.19 -1.16
N LYS A 66 3.97 -10.38 0.11
CA LYS A 66 4.59 -11.34 1.03
C LYS A 66 3.46 -11.97 1.84
N TYR A 67 3.41 -13.29 1.90
CA TYR A 67 2.41 -14.05 2.64
C TYR A 67 3.08 -14.99 3.63
N SER A 68 2.35 -15.39 4.67
CA SER A 68 2.73 -16.52 5.51
C SER A 68 2.65 -17.82 4.69
N PRO A 69 3.34 -18.91 5.08
CA PRO A 69 3.27 -20.19 4.36
C PRO A 69 1.85 -20.75 4.22
N ASP A 70 0.99 -20.50 5.22
CA ASP A 70 -0.40 -20.95 5.20
C ASP A 70 -1.25 -20.10 4.27
N ASP A 71 -1.12 -18.78 4.34
CA ASP A 71 -1.85 -17.85 3.46
C ASP A 71 -1.40 -17.96 1.99
N ASP A 72 -0.10 -18.22 1.73
CA ASP A 72 0.47 -18.29 0.38
C ASP A 72 -0.25 -19.37 -0.44
N LYS A 73 -0.62 -20.50 0.17
CA LYS A 73 -1.37 -21.57 -0.49
C LYS A 73 -2.75 -21.10 -0.96
N GLU A 74 -3.47 -20.37 -0.11
CA GLU A 74 -4.80 -19.86 -0.44
C GLU A 74 -4.76 -18.79 -1.53
N HIS A 75 -3.82 -17.85 -1.40
CA HIS A 75 -3.62 -16.78 -2.38
C HIS A 75 -3.14 -17.31 -3.72
N LYS A 76 -2.23 -18.31 -3.72
CA LYS A 76 -1.79 -18.99 -4.95
C LYS A 76 -2.96 -19.68 -5.64
N LYS A 77 -3.82 -20.39 -4.89
CA LYS A 77 -5.03 -21.02 -5.45
C LYS A 77 -6.01 -20.00 -6.03
N ALA A 78 -6.16 -18.84 -5.39
CA ALA A 78 -6.99 -17.75 -5.91
C ALA A 78 -6.39 -17.17 -7.21
N PHE A 79 -5.08 -16.94 -7.22
CA PHE A 79 -4.34 -16.44 -8.36
C PHE A 79 -4.43 -17.38 -9.57
N GLU A 80 -4.20 -18.68 -9.40
CA GLU A 80 -4.28 -19.67 -10.48
C GLU A 80 -5.68 -19.73 -11.11
N LYS A 81 -6.73 -19.60 -10.30
CA LYS A 81 -8.12 -19.51 -10.80
C LYS A 81 -8.33 -18.27 -11.66
N ILE A 82 -7.84 -17.10 -11.24
CA ILE A 82 -7.95 -15.88 -12.04
C ILE A 82 -7.10 -15.99 -13.32
N LYS A 83 -5.89 -16.56 -13.23
CA LYS A 83 -5.03 -16.84 -14.39
C LYS A 83 -5.74 -17.70 -15.44
N ALA A 84 -6.41 -18.76 -15.01
CA ALA A 84 -7.21 -19.61 -15.90
C ALA A 84 -8.37 -18.85 -16.56
N ILE A 85 -9.10 -18.01 -15.81
CA ILE A 85 -10.20 -17.19 -16.35
C ILE A 85 -9.69 -16.19 -17.38
N VAL A 86 -8.59 -15.49 -17.09
CA VAL A 86 -7.98 -14.52 -18.01
C VAL A 86 -7.54 -15.22 -19.29
N LYS A 87 -6.86 -16.37 -19.19
CA LYS A 87 -6.42 -17.16 -20.34
C LYS A 87 -7.60 -17.64 -21.19
N ALA A 88 -8.67 -18.15 -20.56
CA ALA A 88 -9.87 -18.61 -21.27
C ALA A 88 -10.59 -17.45 -21.98
N HIS A 89 -10.74 -16.30 -21.31
CA HIS A 89 -11.35 -15.11 -21.91
C HIS A 89 -10.53 -14.58 -23.08
N ASN A 90 -9.20 -14.51 -22.93
CA ASN A 90 -8.30 -14.01 -23.97
C ASN A 90 -8.15 -15.00 -25.15
N ALA A 91 -8.38 -16.30 -24.95
CA ALA A 91 -8.41 -17.28 -26.03
C ALA A 91 -9.68 -17.19 -26.90
N ASN A 92 -10.77 -16.61 -26.40
CA ASN A 92 -12.02 -16.48 -27.15
C ASN A 92 -11.83 -15.52 -28.37
N PRO A 93 -12.13 -15.95 -29.61
CA PRO A 93 -12.04 -15.08 -30.79
C PRO A 93 -13.09 -13.96 -30.78
N ASP A 94 -14.25 -14.16 -30.15
CA ASP A 94 -15.39 -13.21 -30.15
C ASP A 94 -15.31 -12.15 -29.04
N LYS A 95 -14.18 -12.10 -28.31
CA LYS A 95 -14.01 -11.16 -27.20
C LYS A 95 -13.98 -9.70 -27.71
N LYS A 96 -14.69 -8.80 -27.01
CA LYS A 96 -14.67 -7.35 -27.28
C LYS A 96 -13.59 -6.59 -26.51
N PHE A 97 -12.96 -7.24 -25.54
CA PHE A 97 -11.91 -6.68 -24.70
C PHE A 97 -10.99 -7.78 -24.20
N THR A 98 -9.78 -7.42 -23.78
CA THR A 98 -8.82 -8.34 -23.15
C THR A 98 -8.86 -8.20 -21.63
N MET A 99 -8.72 -9.31 -20.93
CA MET A 99 -8.44 -9.30 -19.49
C MET A 99 -6.93 -9.37 -19.26
N ALA A 100 -6.47 -8.91 -18.10
CA ALA A 100 -5.06 -8.99 -17.72
C ALA A 100 -4.95 -9.25 -16.21
N ILE A 101 -3.85 -9.88 -15.81
CA ILE A 101 -3.53 -10.14 -14.41
C ILE A 101 -3.16 -8.83 -13.70
N ASN A 102 -3.84 -8.57 -12.58
CA ASN A 102 -3.68 -7.33 -11.80
C ASN A 102 -3.35 -7.61 -10.32
N ALA A 103 -3.13 -6.54 -9.55
CA ALA A 103 -2.84 -6.60 -8.10
C ALA A 103 -3.94 -7.23 -7.22
N MET A 104 -5.09 -7.58 -7.81
CA MET A 104 -6.24 -8.19 -7.13
C MET A 104 -6.48 -9.64 -7.57
N ALA A 105 -5.63 -10.21 -8.43
CA ALA A 105 -5.77 -11.58 -8.93
C ALA A 105 -5.67 -12.63 -7.81
N ASP A 106 -4.91 -12.34 -6.75
CA ASP A 106 -4.69 -13.17 -5.58
C ASP A 106 -5.79 -13.07 -4.50
N ARG A 107 -6.80 -12.19 -4.66
CA ARG A 107 -7.76 -11.94 -3.58
C ARG A 107 -8.63 -13.16 -3.27
N THR A 108 -8.66 -13.53 -2.00
CA THR A 108 -9.50 -14.64 -1.50
C THR A 108 -10.97 -14.25 -1.50
N LYS A 109 -11.86 -15.24 -1.34
CA LYS A 109 -13.32 -14.99 -1.27
C LYS A 109 -13.67 -14.08 -0.09
N GLN A 110 -13.04 -14.30 1.06
CA GLN A 110 -13.25 -13.52 2.28
C GLN A 110 -12.81 -12.07 2.08
N GLU A 111 -11.63 -11.84 1.51
CA GLU A 111 -11.15 -10.49 1.21
C GLU A 111 -12.05 -9.74 0.22
N LYS A 112 -12.53 -10.43 -0.82
CA LYS A 112 -13.49 -9.87 -1.79
C LYS A 112 -14.78 -9.42 -1.10
N MET A 113 -15.31 -10.24 -0.18
CA MET A 113 -16.50 -9.92 0.60
C MET A 113 -16.26 -8.74 1.55
N ALA A 114 -15.14 -8.75 2.28
CA ALA A 114 -14.77 -7.68 3.20
C ALA A 114 -14.62 -6.33 2.46
N HIS A 115 -13.97 -6.35 1.29
CA HIS A 115 -13.83 -5.18 0.43
C HIS A 115 -15.20 -4.66 -0.05
N ALA A 116 -16.07 -5.55 -0.53
CA ALA A 116 -17.41 -5.17 -0.98
C ALA A 116 -18.26 -4.57 0.14
N LEU A 117 -18.17 -5.11 1.37
CA LEU A 117 -18.88 -4.57 2.52
C LEU A 117 -18.38 -3.17 2.90
N ARG A 118 -17.05 -2.97 2.90
CA ARG A 118 -16.43 -1.66 3.14
C ARG A 118 -16.91 -0.63 2.12
N GLU A 119 -16.95 -0.99 0.84
CA GLU A 119 -17.40 -0.10 -0.21
C GLU A 119 -18.88 0.28 -0.06
N LYS A 120 -19.75 -0.70 0.25
CA LYS A 120 -21.17 -0.44 0.55
C LYS A 120 -21.34 0.56 1.70
N ARG A 121 -20.56 0.42 2.78
CA ARG A 121 -20.59 1.36 3.92
C ARG A 121 -20.17 2.78 3.51
N GLN A 122 -19.13 2.92 2.69
CA GLN A 122 -18.67 4.21 2.19
C GLN A 122 -19.69 4.89 1.26
N ARG A 123 -20.38 4.11 0.41
CA ARG A 123 -21.45 4.65 -0.45
C ARG A 123 -22.62 5.16 0.39
N LYS A 124 -23.03 4.42 1.44
CA LYS A 124 -24.09 4.84 2.36
C LYS A 124 -23.75 6.15 3.08
N SER A 125 -22.53 6.28 3.62
CA SER A 125 -22.11 7.50 4.32
C SER A 125 -22.03 8.71 3.39
N LYS A 126 -21.52 8.54 2.16
CA LYS A 126 -21.50 9.59 1.13
C LYS A 126 -22.91 10.03 0.73
N ASN A 127 -23.82 9.09 0.48
CA ASN A 127 -25.21 9.42 0.13
C ASN A 127 -25.93 10.14 1.29
N GLN A 128 -25.67 9.75 2.53
CA GLN A 128 -26.21 10.43 3.70
C GLN A 128 -25.66 11.85 3.85
N ALA A 129 -24.35 12.04 3.63
CA ALA A 129 -23.72 13.36 3.65
C ALA A 129 -24.30 14.27 2.56
N LEU A 130 -24.44 13.76 1.32
CA LEU A 130 -25.04 14.48 0.21
C LEU A 130 -26.50 14.87 0.48
N LYS A 131 -27.29 13.97 1.11
CA LYS A 131 -28.67 14.27 1.50
C LYS A 131 -28.72 15.39 2.54
N ARG A 132 -27.83 15.38 3.53
CA ARG A 132 -27.71 16.46 4.54
C ARG A 132 -27.31 17.78 3.89
N GLU A 133 -26.35 17.76 2.97
CA GLU A 133 -25.91 18.94 2.23
C GLU A 133 -27.07 19.56 1.43
N ARG A 134 -27.80 18.74 0.64
CA ARG A 134 -29.00 19.19 -0.10
C ARG A 134 -30.10 19.73 0.81
N SER A 135 -30.31 19.12 1.97
CA SER A 135 -31.31 19.61 2.93
C SER A 135 -30.92 20.95 3.55
N ASN A 136 -29.62 21.20 3.72
CA ASN A 136 -29.11 22.46 4.27
C ASN A 136 -29.15 23.59 3.24
N THR A 137 -28.79 23.31 1.98
CA THR A 137 -28.86 24.30 0.89
C THR A 137 -30.30 24.72 0.61
N ASN A 138 -31.25 23.79 0.60
CA ASN A 138 -32.67 24.09 0.35
C ASN A 138 -33.31 24.91 1.48
N LYS A 139 -32.79 24.83 2.71
CA LYS A 139 -33.24 25.70 3.82
C LYS A 139 -32.85 27.18 3.62
N PHE A 140 -31.85 27.48 2.80
CA PHE A 140 -31.39 28.86 2.57
C PHE A 140 -31.98 29.51 1.31
N THR A 141 -32.43 28.73 0.33
CA THR A 141 -32.88 29.26 -0.97
C THR A 141 -34.38 29.56 -1.07
N MET A 142 -35.19 29.24 -0.05
CA MET A 142 -36.62 29.57 -0.04
C MET A 142 -36.92 31.06 0.26
N ALA A 143 -35.94 31.83 0.75
CA ALA A 143 -36.18 33.20 1.21
C ALA A 143 -35.91 34.31 0.18
N THR A 144 -35.37 34.02 -1.01
CA THR A 144 -34.90 35.08 -1.94
C THR A 144 -35.31 34.94 -3.40
N ASN A 145 -36.28 34.07 -3.73
CA ASN A 145 -36.86 34.05 -5.09
C ASN A 145 -37.97 35.10 -5.30
N ALA A 146 -38.23 35.96 -4.30
CA ALA A 146 -38.80 37.26 -4.60
C ALA A 146 -37.76 38.03 -5.42
N LYS A 147 -38.00 38.16 -6.74
CA LYS A 147 -37.25 39.09 -7.59
C LYS A 147 -37.24 40.45 -6.87
N PRO A 148 -36.07 40.99 -6.46
CA PRO A 148 -36.05 42.35 -5.96
C PRO A 148 -36.40 43.25 -7.13
N ASP A 149 -37.57 43.91 -7.08
CA ASP A 149 -38.04 44.82 -8.13
C ASP A 149 -37.06 45.99 -8.39
N ARG A 150 -36.09 46.23 -7.48
CA ARG A 150 -34.94 47.10 -7.73
C ARG A 150 -33.68 46.58 -7.04
N PRO A 151 -32.52 46.52 -7.73
CA PRO A 151 -31.24 46.29 -7.09
C PRO A 151 -30.87 47.51 -6.23
N ASP A 152 -31.04 47.38 -4.92
CA ASP A 152 -30.62 48.38 -3.95
C ASP A 152 -29.08 48.38 -3.86
N LYS A 153 -28.44 49.26 -4.63
CA LYS A 153 -26.96 49.35 -4.78
C LYS A 153 -26.25 49.47 -3.42
N ALA A 154 -26.90 50.01 -2.40
CA ALA A 154 -26.37 50.13 -1.04
C ALA A 154 -26.16 48.77 -0.36
N LYS A 155 -27.07 47.80 -0.59
CA LYS A 155 -26.94 46.44 -0.03
C LYS A 155 -25.78 45.69 -0.66
N THR A 156 -25.53 45.89 -1.96
CA THR A 156 -24.40 45.27 -2.67
C THR A 156 -23.05 45.73 -2.11
N ALA A 157 -22.90 47.03 -1.86
CA ALA A 157 -21.68 47.60 -1.29
C ALA A 157 -21.41 47.09 0.15
N LEU A 158 -22.47 46.94 0.96
CA LEU A 158 -22.36 46.39 2.32
C LEU A 158 -21.94 44.91 2.32
N VAL A 159 -22.48 44.11 1.41
CA VAL A 159 -22.11 42.70 1.24
C VAL A 159 -20.65 42.56 0.81
N GLU A 160 -20.19 43.43 -0.10
CA GLU A 160 -18.79 43.42 -0.55
C GLU A 160 -17.82 43.82 0.58
N ARG A 161 -18.17 44.84 1.38
CA ARG A 161 -17.40 45.24 2.57
C ARG A 161 -17.28 44.10 3.59
N LYS A 162 -18.37 43.36 3.85
CA LYS A 162 -18.36 42.19 4.76
C LYS A 162 -17.51 41.03 4.21
N LYS A 163 -17.51 40.79 2.89
CA LYS A 163 -16.64 39.77 2.26
C LYS A 163 -15.16 40.12 2.44
N ARG A 164 -14.77 41.39 2.26
CA ARG A 164 -13.39 41.86 2.46
C ARG A 164 -12.93 41.65 3.92
N GLN A 165 -13.78 41.92 4.91
CA GLN A 165 -13.48 41.67 6.32
C GLN A 165 -13.34 40.17 6.69
N ARG A 166 -14.14 39.27 6.10
CA ARG A 166 -13.97 37.82 6.33
C ARG A 166 -12.70 37.27 5.70
N ASN A 167 -12.32 37.75 4.52
CA ASN A 167 -11.09 37.30 3.86
C ASN A 167 -9.82 37.75 4.60
N SER A 168 -9.80 38.96 5.18
CA SER A 168 -8.65 39.41 5.98
C SER A 168 -8.47 38.59 7.28
N GLY A 169 -9.56 38.26 7.97
CA GLY A 169 -9.52 37.40 9.16
C GLY A 169 -9.00 35.99 8.89
N ASN A 170 -9.40 35.39 7.76
CA ASN A 170 -8.95 34.05 7.38
C ASN A 170 -7.47 33.99 6.98
N GLN A 171 -6.91 35.07 6.40
CA GLN A 171 -5.48 35.14 6.12
C GLN A 171 -4.65 35.26 7.43
N ALA A 172 -5.13 36.02 8.42
CA ALA A 172 -4.49 36.14 9.73
C ALA A 172 -4.49 34.83 10.53
N LEU A 173 -5.53 34.00 10.40
CA LEU A 173 -5.58 32.67 11.02
C LEU A 173 -4.62 31.66 10.36
N LYS A 174 -4.43 31.74 9.04
CA LYS A 174 -3.48 30.88 8.32
C LYS A 174 -2.02 31.18 8.69
N SER A 175 -1.65 32.45 8.86
CA SER A 175 -0.29 32.82 9.27
C SER A 175 0.04 32.41 10.71
N LYS A 176 -0.92 32.50 11.65
CA LYS A 176 -0.74 32.01 13.03
C LYS A 176 -0.53 30.49 13.11
N ARG A 177 -1.22 29.70 12.28
CA ARG A 177 -1.07 28.23 12.23
C ARG A 177 0.25 27.77 11.62
N GLN A 178 0.84 28.54 10.71
CA GLN A 178 2.17 28.23 10.18
C GLN A 178 3.28 28.46 11.22
N LYS A 179 3.17 29.52 12.05
CA LYS A 179 4.13 29.81 13.12
C LYS A 179 4.16 28.80 14.27
N THR A 180 3.06 28.09 14.52
CA THR A 180 3.02 27.06 15.59
C THR A 180 3.48 25.68 15.14
N ARG A 181 3.56 25.42 13.82
CA ARG A 181 3.95 24.11 13.28
C ARG A 181 5.47 23.92 13.20
N THR A 182 6.26 24.99 13.22
CA THR A 182 7.74 24.95 13.21
C THR A 182 8.39 24.70 14.57
N LYS A 183 7.62 24.61 15.67
CA LYS A 183 8.16 24.36 17.02
C LYS A 183 8.02 22.92 17.53
N ARG A 184 7.42 22.01 16.76
CA ARG A 184 7.40 20.59 17.14
C ARG A 184 8.61 19.91 16.55
N ALA A 185 9.62 19.69 17.38
CA ALA A 185 10.75 18.85 17.06
C ALA A 185 10.26 17.47 16.58
N PRO A 186 10.91 16.87 15.58
CA PRO A 186 10.58 15.52 15.13
C PRO A 186 10.72 14.57 16.31
N THR A 187 9.62 13.93 16.69
CA THR A 187 9.64 12.83 17.65
C THR A 187 10.36 11.66 16.99
N THR A 188 11.63 11.46 17.38
CA THR A 188 12.38 10.23 17.15
C THR A 188 11.63 9.09 17.83
N TYR A 189 10.99 8.24 17.04
CA TYR A 189 10.45 6.99 17.56
C TYR A 189 11.63 6.04 17.81
N PRO A 190 11.75 5.44 19.01
CA PRO A 190 12.76 4.42 19.27
C PRO A 190 12.53 3.26 18.31
N THR A 191 13.54 2.99 17.50
CA THR A 191 13.53 1.94 16.47
C THR A 191 14.18 0.68 17.04
N GLU A 192 13.61 0.17 18.13
CA GLU A 192 14.01 -1.12 18.70
C GLU A 192 12.80 -2.04 18.64
N TYR A 193 12.69 -2.78 17.54
CA TYR A 193 11.86 -3.98 17.52
C TYR A 193 12.71 -5.11 18.08
N PRO A 194 12.26 -5.83 19.13
CA PRO A 194 12.95 -7.02 19.59
C PRO A 194 12.94 -8.06 18.48
N THR A 195 14.13 -8.50 18.08
CA THR A 195 14.38 -9.48 17.01
C THR A 195 14.03 -10.92 17.40
N ASN A 196 13.58 -11.18 18.62
CA ASN A 196 13.26 -12.52 19.12
C ASN A 196 11.84 -12.52 19.71
N PHE A 197 10.83 -12.61 18.85
CA PHE A 197 9.47 -12.99 19.27
C PHE A 197 9.22 -14.39 18.70
N ASP A 198 9.39 -15.38 19.56
CA ASP A 198 9.25 -16.81 19.26
C ASP A 198 7.77 -17.17 19.25
N TRP A 199 7.28 -17.70 18.13
CA TRP A 199 5.84 -17.96 17.90
C TRP A 199 5.41 -19.39 18.26
N THR A 200 6.26 -20.17 18.93
CA THR A 200 6.01 -21.61 19.14
C THR A 200 5.07 -21.95 20.30
N ASP A 201 4.65 -20.99 21.13
CA ASP A 201 3.93 -21.29 22.38
C ASP A 201 2.40 -21.10 22.36
N SER A 202 1.75 -20.92 21.21
CA SER A 202 0.30 -20.59 21.16
C SER A 202 -0.59 -21.58 20.39
N LEU A 203 -0.29 -22.88 20.42
CA LEU A 203 -1.15 -23.91 19.80
C LEU A 203 -1.44 -25.06 20.78
N TYR A 204 -2.04 -24.75 21.93
CA TYR A 204 -2.85 -25.70 22.70
C TYR A 204 -3.88 -24.91 23.52
N ILE A 205 -5.14 -24.93 23.09
CA ILE A 205 -6.41 -25.04 23.86
C ILE A 205 -7.50 -25.35 22.83
#